data_AF-A0AAW7PRN9-F1
#
_entry.id   AF-A0AAW7PRN9-F1
#
_cell.length_a   1.000
_cell.length_b   1.000
_cell.length_c   1.000
_cell.angle_alpha   90.00
_cell.angle_beta   90.00
_cell.angle_gamma   90.00
#
_symmetry.space_group_name_H-M   'P 1'
#
loop_
_entity.id
_entity.type
_entity.pdbx_description
1 polymer ?
#
loop_
_entity_poly.entity_id
_entity_poly.type
_entity_poly.pdbx_seq_one_letter_code
_entity_poly.pdbx_strand_id
1 'polypeptide(L)'
;MKLKIIKPKTRPIQIEPWFFKYLNEGQLKVVAAILSHADIKDRQSNSFPSNRVIAFYCGFGDIKEGSKAYEEYQKLTDEEKIKFKNKKIKTAIITVANIKKQLETMGLLKREFVGPKGKQIVYMNLDLEWKKEQYLKEHDEFFNDVKYENNEDEKENIAKELEELQRLTLEGNISQENLANRLKNLSYKIDANNTEKSQVPLEDIDKVATYIMNTTKIQNKIDEGTIENKEAYKKSIIKSISNNTFNGIEKYYEALVKKEEKDMLETLIVSLEENEKETFYQKNILYFKDLIFTNNIFLATYQSKDKKISKEYIISDEKIKYYLHSSYFYTKQNKELLDNYNQAIKDFQGMFKKTQEESTSNTS
;
A
#
# COMPACT_ATOMS: atom_id res chain seq x y z
N MET A 1 12.52 5.01 -48.94
CA MET A 1 11.15 4.46 -48.97
C MET A 1 10.68 4.20 -47.55
N LYS A 2 9.62 4.87 -47.07
CA LYS A 2 8.96 4.51 -45.80
C LYS A 2 8.03 3.33 -46.08
N LEU A 3 8.38 2.13 -45.61
CA LEU A 3 7.50 0.96 -45.65
C LEU A 3 6.26 1.26 -44.79
N LYS A 4 5.16 1.65 -45.42
CA LYS A 4 3.84 1.65 -44.76
C LYS A 4 3.47 0.19 -44.53
N ILE A 5 3.57 -0.28 -43.28
CA ILE A 5 3.07 -1.59 -42.89
C ILE A 5 1.55 -1.51 -42.95
N ILE A 6 0.95 -2.04 -44.01
CA ILE A 6 -0.50 -2.22 -44.12
C ILE A 6 -0.86 -3.35 -43.15
N LYS A 7 -1.56 -3.03 -42.06
CA LYS A 7 -2.01 -4.05 -41.10
C LYS A 7 -2.94 -5.05 -41.84
N PRO A 8 -2.69 -6.37 -41.76
CA PRO A 8 -3.54 -7.36 -42.40
C PRO A 8 -4.96 -7.36 -41.80
N LYS A 9 -5.96 -7.76 -42.58
CA LYS A 9 -7.38 -7.84 -42.16
C LYS A 9 -7.66 -8.92 -41.12
N THR A 10 -6.76 -9.89 -40.97
CA THR A 10 -6.84 -10.97 -39.97
C THR A 10 -5.97 -10.60 -38.76
N ARG A 11 -6.45 -10.91 -37.54
CA ARG A 11 -5.65 -10.71 -36.32
C ARG A 11 -4.33 -11.47 -36.48
N PRO A 12 -3.17 -10.81 -36.31
CA PRO A 12 -1.89 -11.51 -36.36
C PRO A 12 -1.82 -12.52 -35.20
N ILE A 13 -1.24 -13.69 -35.47
CA ILE A 13 -0.90 -14.65 -34.41
C ILE A 13 0.11 -13.96 -33.49
N GLN A 14 -0.29 -13.76 -32.23
CA GLN A 14 0.55 -13.13 -31.24
C GLN A 14 1.59 -14.15 -30.76
N ILE A 15 2.86 -13.88 -31.05
CA ILE A 15 3.99 -14.64 -30.54
C ILE A 15 4.66 -13.76 -29.50
N GLU A 16 4.86 -14.32 -28.31
CA GLU A 16 5.37 -13.57 -27.18
C GLU A 16 6.87 -13.22 -27.33
N PRO A 17 7.34 -12.03 -26.88
CA PRO A 17 8.72 -11.60 -27.05
C PRO A 17 9.77 -12.55 -26.46
N TRP A 18 9.47 -13.19 -25.33
CA TRP A 18 10.38 -14.12 -24.68
C TRP A 18 10.61 -15.40 -25.50
N PHE A 19 9.67 -15.79 -26.36
CA PHE A 19 9.88 -16.89 -27.30
C PHE A 19 10.96 -16.54 -28.33
N PHE A 20 10.99 -15.30 -28.81
CA PHE A 20 12.06 -14.83 -29.70
C PHE A 20 13.41 -14.75 -29.01
N LYS A 21 13.45 -14.38 -27.73
CA LYS A 21 14.70 -14.26 -26.97
C LYS A 21 15.32 -15.62 -26.63
N TYR A 22 14.51 -16.60 -26.24
CA TYR A 22 15.01 -17.85 -25.66
C TYR A 22 14.88 -19.10 -26.53
N LEU A 23 14.10 -19.08 -27.61
CA LEU A 23 13.98 -20.22 -28.52
C LEU A 23 14.89 -20.07 -29.73
N ASN A 24 15.43 -21.19 -30.21
CA ASN A 24 16.10 -21.21 -31.51
C ASN A 24 15.07 -21.17 -32.66
N GLU A 25 15.54 -20.91 -33.88
CA GLU A 25 14.69 -20.78 -35.07
C GLU A 25 13.77 -21.99 -35.30
N GLY A 26 14.29 -23.20 -35.09
CA GLY A 26 13.52 -24.44 -35.28
C GLY A 26 12.41 -24.59 -34.24
N GLN A 27 12.72 -24.30 -32.98
CA GLN A 27 11.77 -24.31 -31.87
C GLN A 27 10.68 -23.25 -32.07
N LEU A 28 11.08 -22.02 -32.43
CA LEU A 28 10.15 -20.92 -32.71
C LEU A 28 9.20 -21.26 -33.86
N LYS A 29 9.70 -21.86 -34.94
CA LYS A 29 8.88 -22.34 -36.07
C LYS A 29 7.84 -23.37 -35.62
N VAL A 30 8.22 -24.31 -34.74
CA VAL A 30 7.30 -25.32 -34.22
C VAL A 30 6.25 -24.70 -33.31
N VAL A 31 6.63 -23.77 -32.42
CA VAL A 31 5.69 -23.03 -31.56
C VAL A 31 4.72 -22.21 -32.39
N ALA A 32 5.22 -21.44 -33.36
CA ALA A 32 4.40 -20.67 -34.28
C ALA A 32 3.43 -21.58 -35.06
N ALA A 33 3.89 -22.73 -35.56
CA ALA A 33 3.04 -23.69 -36.26
C ALA A 33 1.93 -24.26 -35.37
N ILE A 34 2.20 -24.51 -34.08
CA ILE A 34 1.19 -24.95 -33.11
C ILE A 34 0.14 -23.85 -32.90
N LEU A 35 0.58 -22.61 -32.66
CA LEU A 35 -0.31 -21.45 -32.48
C LEU A 35 -1.16 -21.17 -33.72
N SER A 36 -0.55 -21.19 -34.92
CA SER A 36 -1.26 -21.05 -36.19
C SER A 36 -2.31 -22.13 -36.38
N HIS A 37 -2.01 -23.38 -36.00
CA HIS A 37 -2.97 -24.46 -36.13
C HIS A 37 -4.18 -24.27 -35.22
N ALA A 38 -3.95 -23.80 -33.99
CA ALA A 38 -4.99 -23.52 -33.03
C ALA A 38 -5.90 -22.35 -33.47
N ASP A 39 -5.35 -21.35 -34.15
CA ASP A 39 -6.10 -20.19 -34.65
C ASP A 39 -6.95 -20.52 -35.90
N ILE A 40 -6.46 -21.42 -36.77
CA ILE A 40 -7.14 -21.79 -38.04
C ILE A 40 -8.27 -22.81 -37.82
N LYS A 41 -8.11 -23.76 -36.89
CA LYS A 41 -9.14 -24.78 -36.62
C LYS A 41 -10.04 -24.35 -35.46
N ASP A 42 -11.15 -23.74 -35.81
CA ASP A 42 -12.21 -23.28 -34.91
C ASP A 42 -12.63 -24.37 -33.88
N ARG A 43 -12.29 -24.15 -32.61
CA ARG A 43 -13.05 -24.34 -31.34
C ARG A 43 -13.87 -25.61 -31.04
N GLN A 44 -13.96 -26.61 -31.92
CA GLN A 44 -14.84 -27.78 -31.72
C GLN A 44 -14.12 -29.11 -31.48
N SER A 45 -12.79 -29.18 -31.62
CA SER A 45 -12.03 -30.36 -31.20
C SER A 45 -10.65 -29.98 -30.68
N ASN A 46 -10.32 -30.39 -29.45
CA ASN A 46 -8.98 -30.32 -28.85
C ASN A 46 -8.00 -31.25 -29.58
N SER A 47 -7.71 -31.01 -30.87
CA SER A 47 -6.75 -31.80 -31.64
C SER A 47 -5.44 -31.03 -31.77
N PHE A 48 -4.45 -31.41 -30.95
CA PHE A 48 -3.07 -30.94 -31.13
C PHE A 48 -2.56 -31.37 -32.52
N PRO A 49 -1.87 -30.51 -33.29
CA PRO A 49 -1.44 -30.86 -34.64
C PRO A 49 -0.48 -32.04 -34.65
N SER A 50 -0.64 -32.93 -35.64
CA SER A 50 0.30 -34.05 -35.82
C SER A 50 1.68 -33.54 -36.22
N ASN A 51 2.74 -34.31 -35.92
CA ASN A 51 4.11 -33.92 -36.28
C ASN A 51 4.28 -33.68 -37.79
N ARG A 52 3.48 -34.35 -38.63
CA ARG A 52 3.47 -34.16 -40.08
C ARG A 52 2.87 -32.81 -40.48
N VAL A 53 1.78 -32.39 -39.83
CA VAL A 53 1.15 -31.08 -40.07
C VAL A 53 2.10 -29.95 -39.63
N ILE A 54 2.71 -30.08 -38.46
CA ILE A 54 3.70 -29.12 -37.97
C ILE A 54 4.90 -29.06 -38.94
N ALA A 55 5.43 -30.21 -39.37
CA ALA A 55 6.57 -30.25 -40.30
C ALA A 55 6.27 -29.50 -41.61
N PHE A 56 5.05 -29.65 -42.12
CA PHE A 56 4.58 -28.92 -43.29
C PHE A 56 4.51 -27.40 -43.03
N TYR A 57 3.91 -26.96 -41.92
CA TYR A 57 3.85 -25.53 -41.57
C TYR A 57 5.23 -24.91 -41.34
N CYS A 58 6.17 -25.65 -40.77
CA CYS A 58 7.54 -25.18 -40.57
C CYS A 58 8.39 -25.19 -41.86
N GLY A 59 7.88 -25.75 -42.97
CA GLY A 59 8.63 -25.97 -44.21
C GLY A 59 9.80 -26.95 -44.03
N PHE A 60 9.71 -27.84 -43.04
CA PHE A 60 10.75 -28.83 -42.79
C PHE A 60 10.67 -29.93 -43.85
N GLY A 61 11.81 -30.22 -44.46
CA GLY A 61 11.90 -31.22 -45.54
C GLY A 61 11.53 -30.68 -46.93
N ASP A 62 11.21 -29.38 -47.04
CA ASP A 62 11.00 -28.73 -48.33
C ASP A 62 12.28 -28.76 -49.18
N ILE A 63 12.09 -29.03 -50.47
CA ILE A 63 13.16 -28.99 -51.47
C ILE A 63 13.02 -27.67 -52.20
N LYS A 64 13.70 -26.63 -51.69
CA LYS A 64 13.63 -25.27 -52.23
C LYS A 64 14.63 -25.08 -53.37
N GLU A 65 14.21 -24.41 -54.43
CA GLU A 65 15.09 -24.03 -55.54
C GLU A 65 16.31 -23.25 -55.02
N GLY A 66 17.48 -23.55 -55.59
CA GLY A 66 18.77 -22.98 -55.15
C GLY A 66 19.37 -23.59 -53.87
N SER A 67 18.75 -24.63 -53.29
CA SER A 67 19.36 -25.39 -52.19
C SER A 67 20.16 -26.60 -52.68
N LYS A 68 21.17 -27.02 -51.92
CA LYS A 68 21.93 -28.27 -52.19
C LYS A 68 21.02 -29.48 -52.34
N ALA A 69 19.95 -29.55 -51.54
CA ALA A 69 18.98 -30.63 -51.62
C ALA A 69 18.17 -30.62 -52.93
N TYR A 70 17.98 -29.45 -53.54
CA TYR A 70 17.33 -29.32 -54.84
C TYR A 70 18.26 -29.72 -55.98
N GLU A 71 19.53 -29.35 -55.91
CA GLU A 71 20.56 -29.80 -56.86
C GLU A 71 20.73 -31.32 -56.85
N GLU A 72 20.72 -31.93 -55.66
CA GLU A 72 20.70 -33.39 -55.49
C GLU A 72 19.42 -33.99 -56.08
N TYR A 73 18.26 -33.40 -55.77
CA TYR A 73 16.96 -33.90 -56.24
C TYR A 73 16.83 -33.87 -57.77
N GLN A 74 17.38 -32.86 -58.45
CA GLN A 74 17.30 -32.76 -59.91
C GLN A 74 18.13 -33.82 -60.64
N LYS A 75 19.21 -34.31 -60.02
CA LYS A 75 20.11 -35.33 -60.58
C LYS A 75 19.57 -36.76 -60.48
N LEU A 76 18.46 -36.97 -59.75
CA LEU A 76 17.87 -38.28 -59.51
C LEU A 76 16.88 -38.69 -60.60
N THR A 77 16.71 -40.01 -60.78
CA THR A 77 15.63 -40.58 -61.61
C THR A 77 14.26 -40.40 -60.94
N ASP A 78 13.17 -40.60 -61.68
CA ASP A 78 11.82 -40.38 -61.15
C ASP A 78 11.47 -41.29 -59.97
N GLU A 79 11.91 -42.56 -59.97
CA GLU A 79 11.74 -43.47 -58.84
C GLU A 79 12.56 -43.05 -57.61
N GLU A 80 13.78 -42.57 -57.83
CA GLU A 80 14.66 -42.09 -56.77
C GLU A 80 14.18 -40.77 -56.18
N LYS A 81 13.58 -39.89 -57.01
CA LYS A 81 12.93 -38.65 -56.57
C LYS A 81 11.79 -38.92 -55.58
N ILE A 82 10.97 -39.95 -55.83
CA ILE A 82 9.90 -40.37 -54.91
C ILE A 82 10.49 -40.86 -53.58
N LYS A 83 11.52 -41.72 -53.63
CA LYS A 83 12.21 -42.21 -52.43
C LYS A 83 12.87 -41.07 -51.64
N PHE A 84 13.49 -40.12 -52.32
CA PHE A 84 14.15 -38.96 -51.72
C PHE A 84 13.14 -38.04 -51.02
N LYS A 85 12.02 -37.71 -51.66
CA LYS A 85 10.91 -36.94 -51.05
C LYS A 85 10.38 -37.62 -49.80
N ASN A 86 10.11 -38.93 -49.88
CA ASN A 86 9.63 -39.70 -48.72
C ASN A 86 10.64 -39.72 -47.57
N LYS A 87 11.95 -39.82 -47.88
CA LYS A 87 13.01 -39.73 -46.87
C LYS A 87 13.02 -38.35 -46.20
N LYS A 88 12.95 -37.26 -46.98
CA LYS A 88 12.91 -35.88 -46.45
C LYS A 88 11.70 -35.65 -45.55
N ILE A 89 10.52 -36.12 -45.95
CA ILE A 89 9.29 -36.04 -45.14
C ILE A 89 9.47 -36.81 -43.82
N LYS A 90 10.00 -38.04 -43.86
CA LYS A 90 10.28 -38.82 -42.64
C LYS A 90 11.24 -38.10 -41.70
N THR A 91 12.35 -37.57 -42.22
CA THR A 91 13.30 -36.78 -41.44
C THR A 91 12.63 -35.56 -40.82
N ALA A 92 11.84 -34.81 -41.58
CA ALA A 92 11.13 -33.64 -41.09
C ALA A 92 10.17 -33.96 -39.93
N ILE A 93 9.42 -35.06 -40.03
CA ILE A 93 8.53 -35.54 -38.95
C ILE A 93 9.34 -35.88 -37.70
N ILE A 94 10.50 -36.52 -37.83
CA ILE A 94 11.40 -36.85 -36.72
C ILE A 94 11.98 -35.57 -36.11
N THR A 95 12.38 -34.59 -36.92
CA THR A 95 12.85 -33.28 -36.45
C THR A 95 11.81 -32.60 -35.57
N VAL A 96 10.55 -32.56 -36.00
CA VAL A 96 9.47 -32.02 -35.17
C VAL A 96 9.31 -32.80 -33.86
N ALA A 97 9.34 -34.13 -33.92
CA ALA A 97 9.22 -34.96 -32.72
C ALA A 97 10.32 -34.65 -31.68
N ASN A 98 11.56 -34.49 -32.16
CA ASN A 98 12.70 -34.14 -31.32
C ASN A 98 12.57 -32.73 -30.74
N ILE A 99 12.16 -31.74 -31.55
CA ILE A 99 11.92 -30.38 -31.07
C ILE A 99 10.82 -30.36 -30.01
N LYS A 100 9.69 -31.05 -30.23
CA LYS A 100 8.63 -31.16 -29.22
C LYS A 100 9.15 -31.74 -27.90
N LYS A 101 9.98 -32.80 -27.96
CA LYS A 101 10.61 -33.36 -26.76
C LYS A 101 11.52 -32.35 -26.06
N GLN A 102 12.28 -31.55 -26.80
CA GLN A 102 13.09 -30.47 -26.21
C GLN A 102 12.21 -29.40 -25.54
N LEU A 103 11.12 -28.98 -26.19
CA LEU A 103 10.18 -28.02 -25.62
C LEU A 103 9.51 -28.55 -24.34
N GLU A 104 9.25 -29.86 -24.27
CA GLU A 104 8.79 -30.53 -23.06
C GLU A 104 9.85 -30.52 -21.96
N THR A 105 11.10 -30.87 -22.28
CA THR A 105 12.22 -30.81 -21.32
C THR A 105 12.43 -29.39 -20.78
N MET A 106 12.22 -28.37 -21.63
CA MET A 106 12.30 -26.96 -21.24
C MET A 106 11.11 -26.49 -20.40
N GLY A 107 10.03 -27.28 -20.30
CA GLY A 107 8.81 -26.93 -19.59
C GLY A 107 7.85 -26.01 -20.35
N LEU A 108 8.18 -25.64 -21.61
CA LEU A 108 7.33 -24.81 -22.47
C LEU A 108 6.11 -25.60 -22.97
N LEU A 109 6.30 -26.88 -23.29
CA LEU A 109 5.21 -27.78 -23.70
C LEU A 109 4.91 -28.77 -22.57
N LYS A 110 3.69 -28.75 -22.02
CA LYS A 110 3.28 -29.62 -20.91
C LYS A 110 2.34 -30.70 -21.41
N ARG A 111 2.46 -31.90 -20.84
CA ARG A 111 1.53 -33.01 -21.08
C ARG A 111 0.56 -33.12 -19.92
N GLU A 112 -0.72 -33.07 -20.22
CA GLU A 112 -1.79 -33.26 -19.25
C GLU A 112 -2.45 -34.62 -19.50
N PHE A 113 -2.40 -35.49 -18.49
CA PHE A 113 -3.02 -36.81 -18.54
C PHE A 113 -4.39 -36.73 -17.88
N VAL A 114 -5.45 -36.96 -18.66
CA VAL A 114 -6.83 -36.94 -18.15
C VAL A 114 -7.39 -38.36 -18.19
N GLY A 115 -7.86 -38.84 -17.05
CA GLY A 115 -8.54 -40.13 -16.90
C GLY A 115 -7.80 -41.18 -16.08
N PRO A 116 -8.43 -42.34 -15.85
CA PRO A 116 -7.89 -43.42 -15.02
C PRO A 116 -6.72 -44.13 -15.71
N LYS A 117 -5.74 -44.60 -14.93
CA LYS A 117 -4.54 -45.31 -15.38
C LYS A 117 -4.91 -46.46 -16.33
N GLY A 118 -4.42 -46.42 -17.57
CA GLY A 118 -4.73 -47.39 -18.63
C GLY A 118 -5.78 -46.94 -19.67
N LYS A 119 -6.55 -45.87 -19.40
CA LYS A 119 -7.46 -45.20 -20.36
C LYS A 119 -7.23 -43.67 -20.39
N GLN A 120 -5.99 -43.25 -20.22
CA GLN A 120 -5.63 -41.82 -20.17
C GLN A 120 -5.61 -41.20 -21.55
N ILE A 121 -6.22 -40.03 -21.68
CA ILE A 121 -6.07 -39.14 -22.84
C ILE A 121 -4.96 -38.16 -22.51
N VAL A 122 -4.02 -37.96 -23.44
CA VAL A 122 -2.90 -37.03 -23.27
C VAL A 122 -3.18 -35.76 -24.08
N TYR A 123 -3.30 -34.64 -23.39
CA TYR A 123 -3.35 -33.31 -23.99
C TYR A 123 -1.98 -32.65 -23.93
N MET A 124 -1.69 -31.78 -24.88
CA MET A 124 -0.49 -30.96 -24.90
C MET A 124 -0.90 -29.50 -24.77
N ASN A 125 -0.28 -28.81 -23.81
CA ASN A 125 -0.55 -27.42 -23.50
C ASN A 125 0.74 -26.60 -23.67
N LEU A 126 0.65 -25.46 -24.35
CA LEU A 126 1.77 -24.55 -24.55
C LEU A 126 1.68 -23.45 -23.50
N ASP A 127 2.71 -23.34 -22.66
CA ASP A 127 2.77 -22.34 -21.61
C ASP A 127 3.19 -20.97 -22.18
N LEU A 128 2.21 -20.10 -22.41
CA LEU A 128 2.47 -18.76 -22.94
C LEU A 128 3.32 -17.94 -21.98
N GLU A 129 3.18 -18.11 -20.66
CA GLU A 129 3.90 -17.33 -19.64
C GLU A 129 5.33 -17.88 -19.38
N TRP A 130 5.75 -18.91 -20.11
CA TRP A 130 7.06 -19.54 -19.93
C TRP A 130 8.21 -18.54 -20.07
N LYS A 131 9.01 -18.39 -19.00
CA LYS A 131 10.11 -17.41 -18.89
C LYS A 131 9.70 -15.95 -19.05
N LYS A 132 8.42 -15.60 -19.02
CA LYS A 132 7.97 -14.21 -19.07
C LYS A 132 8.59 -13.38 -17.95
N GLU A 133 8.50 -13.85 -16.70
CA GLU A 133 9.07 -13.12 -15.57
C GLU A 133 10.60 -12.96 -15.68
N GLN A 134 11.29 -14.00 -16.16
CA GLN A 134 12.74 -13.91 -16.43
C GLN A 134 13.04 -12.85 -17.50
N TYR A 135 12.27 -12.85 -18.59
CA TYR A 135 12.39 -11.85 -19.65
C TYR A 135 12.17 -10.44 -19.12
N LEU A 136 11.15 -10.25 -18.27
CA LEU A 136 10.81 -8.94 -17.69
C LEU A 136 11.90 -8.45 -16.73
N LYS A 137 12.53 -9.33 -15.95
CA LYS A 137 13.70 -8.96 -15.13
C LYS A 137 14.87 -8.48 -15.98
N GLU A 138 15.20 -9.22 -17.04
CA GLU A 138 16.26 -8.81 -17.96
C GLU A 138 15.88 -7.55 -18.76
N HIS A 139 14.59 -7.30 -18.99
CA HIS A 139 14.08 -6.09 -19.62
C HIS A 139 14.19 -4.89 -18.67
N ASP A 140 13.88 -5.09 -17.39
CA ASP A 140 14.00 -4.08 -16.35
C ASP A 140 15.43 -3.55 -16.24
N GLU A 141 16.41 -4.45 -16.14
CA GLU A 141 17.84 -4.10 -16.07
C GLU A 141 18.29 -3.26 -17.28
N PHE A 142 17.70 -3.50 -18.45
CA PHE A 142 18.10 -2.86 -19.69
C PHE A 142 17.40 -1.52 -19.93
N PHE A 143 16.12 -1.42 -19.58
CA PHE A 143 15.27 -0.27 -19.94
C PHE A 143 14.75 0.53 -18.74
N ASN A 144 14.45 -0.11 -17.61
CA ASN A 144 13.69 0.51 -16.53
C ASN A 144 14.58 0.96 -15.36
N ASP A 145 15.71 0.31 -15.12
CA ASP A 145 16.63 0.63 -14.03
C ASP A 145 17.60 1.78 -14.38
N VAL A 146 17.11 2.78 -15.13
CA VAL A 146 17.88 3.98 -15.47
C VAL A 146 17.86 4.94 -14.29
N LYS A 147 19.03 5.25 -13.72
CA LYS A 147 19.17 6.24 -12.65
C LYS A 147 18.92 7.64 -13.22
N TYR A 148 17.82 8.28 -12.82
CA TYR A 148 17.60 9.70 -13.06
C TYR A 148 18.26 10.51 -11.93
N GLU A 149 18.93 11.61 -12.29
CA GLU A 149 19.52 12.55 -11.32
C GLU A 149 18.42 13.24 -10.50
N ASN A 150 18.70 13.46 -9.21
CA ASN A 150 17.76 14.00 -8.23
C ASN A 150 17.30 15.41 -8.64
N ASN A 151 16.00 15.56 -8.89
CA ASN A 151 15.32 16.86 -8.91
C ASN A 151 14.91 17.26 -7.49
N GLU A 152 14.98 18.56 -7.20
CA GLU A 152 14.78 19.16 -5.86
C GLU A 152 13.33 19.09 -5.32
N ASP A 153 12.33 18.69 -6.12
CA ASP A 153 10.92 18.57 -5.69
C ASP A 153 10.47 17.11 -5.52
N GLU A 154 10.43 16.64 -4.26
CA GLU A 154 10.08 15.26 -3.92
C GLU A 154 8.62 14.88 -4.20
N LYS A 155 7.66 15.82 -4.13
CA LYS A 155 6.23 15.51 -4.38
C LYS A 155 5.97 15.32 -5.87
N GLU A 156 6.57 16.16 -6.71
CA GLU A 156 6.50 16.02 -8.16
C GLU A 156 7.17 14.71 -8.62
N ASN A 157 8.27 14.32 -7.97
CA ASN A 157 8.95 13.05 -8.24
C ASN A 157 8.10 11.81 -7.89
N ILE A 158 7.32 11.83 -6.79
CA ILE A 158 6.41 10.72 -6.43
C ILE A 158 5.32 10.54 -7.48
N ALA A 159 4.70 11.63 -7.94
CA ALA A 159 3.62 11.57 -8.93
C ALA A 159 4.12 11.03 -10.27
N LYS A 160 5.26 11.55 -10.77
CA LYS A 160 5.88 11.07 -12.02
C LYS A 160 6.25 9.59 -11.97
N GLU A 161 6.81 9.15 -10.86
CA GLU A 161 7.16 7.74 -10.66
C GLU A 161 5.92 6.83 -10.62
N LEU A 162 4.82 7.29 -10.03
CA LEU A 162 3.55 6.54 -10.03
C LEU A 162 2.95 6.43 -11.43
N GLU A 163 2.94 7.52 -12.21
CA GLU A 163 2.49 7.52 -13.61
C GLU A 163 3.35 6.58 -14.48
N GLU A 164 4.66 6.59 -14.28
CA GLU A 164 5.58 5.69 -14.96
C GLU A 164 5.30 4.22 -14.62
N LEU A 165 5.12 3.88 -13.34
CA LEU A 165 4.75 2.53 -12.92
C LEU A 165 3.40 2.09 -13.50
N GLN A 166 2.41 2.98 -13.57
CA GLN A 166 1.13 2.69 -14.21
C GLN A 166 1.31 2.40 -15.70
N ARG A 167 2.09 3.22 -16.41
CA ARG A 167 2.39 3.01 -17.84
C ARG A 167 3.06 1.66 -18.05
N LEU A 168 4.13 1.37 -17.32
CA LEU A 168 4.88 0.11 -17.44
C LEU A 168 4.01 -1.12 -17.13
N THR A 169 3.11 -1.01 -16.15
CA THR A 169 2.17 -2.08 -15.80
C THR A 169 1.14 -2.31 -16.91
N LEU A 170 0.59 -1.25 -17.51
CA LEU A 170 -0.37 -1.33 -18.62
C LEU A 170 0.27 -1.93 -19.88
N GLU A 171 1.53 -1.57 -20.14
CA GLU A 171 2.30 -2.10 -21.27
C GLU A 171 2.81 -3.52 -21.01
N GLY A 172 2.82 -3.99 -19.76
CA GLY A 172 3.36 -5.30 -19.37
C GLY A 172 4.89 -5.35 -19.43
N ASN A 173 5.56 -4.21 -19.28
CA ASN A 173 7.01 -4.03 -19.46
C ASN A 173 7.77 -3.92 -18.13
N ILE A 174 7.23 -4.47 -17.04
CA ILE A 174 7.85 -4.45 -15.71
C ILE A 174 7.70 -5.80 -15.01
N SER A 175 8.76 -6.29 -14.35
CA SER A 175 8.68 -7.50 -13.54
C SER A 175 7.88 -7.28 -12.26
N GLN A 176 7.35 -8.36 -11.68
CA GLN A 176 6.63 -8.27 -10.40
C GLN A 176 7.54 -7.80 -9.27
N GLU A 177 8.80 -8.24 -9.31
CA GLU A 177 9.82 -7.87 -8.32
C GLU A 177 10.16 -6.38 -8.38
N ASN A 178 10.41 -5.85 -9.58
CA ASN A 178 10.75 -4.44 -9.74
C ASN A 178 9.55 -3.54 -9.39
N LEU A 179 8.34 -3.90 -9.85
CA LEU A 179 7.11 -3.20 -9.46
C LEU A 179 6.95 -3.16 -7.93
N ALA A 180 7.11 -4.31 -7.25
CA ALA A 180 7.00 -4.37 -5.79
C ALA A 180 8.06 -3.51 -5.09
N ASN A 181 9.31 -3.55 -5.55
CA ASN A 181 10.39 -2.76 -4.98
C ASN A 181 10.17 -1.25 -5.15
N ARG A 182 9.76 -0.80 -6.34
CA ARG A 182 9.48 0.61 -6.63
C ARG A 182 8.26 1.12 -5.88
N LEU A 183 7.19 0.33 -5.78
CA LEU A 183 6.03 0.66 -4.95
C LEU A 183 6.37 0.73 -3.46
N LYS A 184 7.22 -0.18 -2.96
CA LYS A 184 7.70 -0.15 -1.57
C LYS A 184 8.54 1.11 -1.30
N ASN A 185 9.42 1.48 -2.22
CA ASN A 185 10.20 2.71 -2.12
C ASN A 185 9.31 3.96 -2.16
N LEU A 186 8.29 3.98 -3.02
CA LEU A 186 7.28 5.04 -3.03
C LEU A 186 6.51 5.10 -1.70
N SER A 187 6.07 3.96 -1.17
CA SER A 187 5.42 3.89 0.16
C SER A 187 6.32 4.52 1.22
N TYR A 188 7.61 4.15 1.26
CA TYR A 188 8.54 4.76 2.21
C TYR A 188 8.71 6.27 2.02
N LYS A 189 8.74 6.77 0.78
CA LYS A 189 8.80 8.21 0.51
C LYS A 189 7.52 8.93 0.95
N ILE A 190 6.35 8.31 0.73
CA ILE A 190 5.05 8.82 1.19
C ILE A 190 4.99 8.82 2.72
N ASP A 191 5.43 7.74 3.36
CA ASP A 191 5.46 7.59 4.82
C ASP A 191 6.45 8.57 5.46
N ALA A 192 7.61 8.79 4.84
CA ALA A 192 8.57 9.81 5.24
C ALA A 192 7.98 11.22 5.09
N ASN A 193 7.28 11.53 4.00
CA ASN A 193 6.57 12.81 3.84
C ASN A 193 5.35 12.97 4.76
N ASN A 194 4.83 11.86 5.30
CA ASN A 194 3.78 11.85 6.32
C ASN A 194 4.33 11.99 7.76
N THR A 195 5.65 12.04 7.97
CA THR A 195 6.23 12.29 9.31
C THR A 195 5.98 13.71 9.84
N GLU A 196 5.44 14.62 9.03
CA GLU A 196 4.84 15.87 9.53
C GLU A 196 3.52 15.66 10.29
N LYS A 197 2.96 14.45 10.29
CA LYS A 197 1.76 14.09 11.06
C LYS A 197 1.91 12.73 11.75
N SER A 198 2.80 12.64 12.74
CA SER A 198 2.51 11.72 13.84
C SER A 198 1.13 12.09 14.41
N GLN A 199 0.23 11.12 14.55
CA GLN A 199 -1.07 11.35 15.19
C GLN A 199 -0.92 11.87 16.63
N VAL A 200 0.22 11.55 17.26
CA VAL A 200 0.62 12.05 18.57
C VAL A 200 1.77 13.05 18.39
N PRO A 201 1.67 14.29 18.89
CA PRO A 201 2.78 15.25 18.86
C PRO A 201 4.07 14.63 19.43
N LEU A 202 5.23 14.92 18.81
CA LEU A 202 6.52 14.33 19.22
C LEU A 202 6.82 14.52 20.72
N GLU A 203 6.45 15.68 21.27
CA GLU A 203 6.62 16.00 22.70
C GLU A 203 5.74 15.17 23.64
N ASP A 204 4.67 14.55 23.12
CA ASP A 204 3.71 13.76 23.90
C ASP A 204 4.00 12.26 23.85
N ILE A 205 4.90 11.78 22.98
CA ILE A 205 5.15 10.34 22.78
C ILE A 205 5.53 9.64 24.08
N ASP A 206 6.43 10.23 24.89
CA ASP A 206 6.83 9.62 26.16
C ASP A 206 5.69 9.62 27.19
N LYS A 207 4.86 10.67 27.21
CA LYS A 207 3.68 10.78 28.08
C LYS A 207 2.65 9.70 27.73
N VAL A 208 2.37 9.54 26.43
CA VAL A 208 1.44 8.50 25.94
C VAL A 208 1.98 7.11 26.22
N ALA A 209 3.27 6.85 25.99
CA ALA A 209 3.88 5.57 26.32
C ALA A 209 3.75 5.27 27.83
N THR A 210 4.00 6.26 28.68
CA THR A 210 3.83 6.13 30.14
C THR A 210 2.37 5.87 30.53
N TYR A 211 1.42 6.55 29.89
CA TYR A 211 0.00 6.32 30.09
C TYR A 211 -0.40 4.88 29.73
N ILE A 212 0.04 4.38 28.56
CA ILE A 212 -0.21 3.00 28.12
C ILE A 212 0.35 2.00 29.12
N MET A 213 1.57 2.23 29.62
CA MET A 213 2.19 1.38 30.65
C MET A 213 1.33 1.27 31.89
N ASN A 214 0.62 2.34 32.28
CA ASN A 214 -0.21 2.40 33.48
C ASN A 214 -1.65 1.91 33.29
N THR A 215 -2.01 1.41 32.11
CA THR A 215 -3.33 0.83 31.89
C THR A 215 -3.47 -0.52 32.59
N THR A 216 -4.66 -0.86 33.09
CA THR A 216 -4.93 -2.13 33.80
C THR A 216 -4.50 -3.34 32.97
N LYS A 217 -4.71 -3.30 31.66
CA LYS A 217 -4.31 -4.38 30.74
C LYS A 217 -2.80 -4.63 30.74
N ILE A 218 -1.98 -3.58 30.79
CA ILE A 218 -0.53 -3.70 30.80
C ILE A 218 -0.01 -3.98 32.21
N GLN A 219 -0.59 -3.35 33.23
CA GLN A 219 -0.26 -3.64 34.63
C GLN A 219 -0.53 -5.09 35.00
N ASN A 220 -1.67 -5.67 34.61
CA ASN A 220 -1.94 -7.10 34.83
C ASN A 220 -0.88 -7.99 34.18
N LYS A 221 -0.45 -7.68 32.94
CA LYS A 221 0.62 -8.44 32.27
C LYS A 221 1.98 -8.32 32.94
N ILE A 222 2.24 -7.17 33.56
CA ILE A 222 3.44 -6.95 34.36
C ILE A 222 3.37 -7.79 35.65
N ASP A 223 2.23 -7.75 36.33
CA ASP A 223 2.01 -8.47 37.59
C ASP A 223 1.99 -10.00 37.41
N GLU A 224 1.46 -10.47 36.27
CA GLU A 224 1.50 -11.87 35.83
C GLU A 224 2.90 -12.32 35.36
N GLY A 225 3.89 -11.43 35.30
CA GLY A 225 5.25 -11.73 34.85
C GLY A 225 5.41 -11.92 33.34
N THR A 226 4.36 -11.65 32.54
CA THR A 226 4.45 -11.71 31.06
C THR A 226 5.33 -10.60 30.50
N ILE A 227 5.42 -9.45 31.19
CA ILE A 227 6.33 -8.35 30.87
C ILE A 227 7.36 -8.25 32.00
N GLU A 228 8.50 -8.91 31.82
CA GLU A 228 9.58 -8.92 32.83
C GLU A 228 10.34 -7.59 32.86
N ASN A 229 10.62 -7.00 31.70
CA ASN A 229 11.40 -5.77 31.58
C ASN A 229 10.54 -4.57 31.17
N LYS A 230 10.05 -3.83 32.18
CA LYS A 230 9.17 -2.66 32.00
C LYS A 230 9.81 -1.56 31.14
N GLU A 231 11.09 -1.28 31.36
CA GLU A 231 11.83 -0.23 30.64
C GLU A 231 12.03 -0.56 29.16
N ALA A 232 12.43 -1.80 28.86
CA ALA A 232 12.57 -2.26 27.48
C ALA A 232 11.21 -2.24 26.75
N TYR A 233 10.14 -2.64 27.44
CA TYR A 233 8.80 -2.61 26.88
C TYR A 233 8.31 -1.17 26.62
N LYS A 234 8.50 -0.23 27.55
CA LYS A 234 8.22 1.20 27.33
C LYS A 234 8.99 1.75 26.12
N LYS A 235 10.28 1.45 25.99
CA LYS A 235 11.09 1.86 24.82
C LYS A 235 10.55 1.28 23.50
N SER A 236 10.06 0.05 23.52
CA SER A 236 9.42 -0.57 22.36
C SER A 236 8.13 0.14 21.96
N ILE A 237 7.30 0.54 22.93
CA ILE A 237 6.11 1.36 22.70
C ILE A 237 6.50 2.70 22.07
N ILE A 238 7.45 3.43 22.66
CA ILE A 238 7.93 4.73 22.15
C ILE A 238 8.35 4.59 20.69
N LYS A 239 9.21 3.61 20.38
CA LYS A 239 9.67 3.37 19.01
C LYS A 239 8.52 3.08 18.05
N SER A 240 7.51 2.34 18.51
CA SER A 240 6.33 2.01 17.70
C SER A 240 5.43 3.22 17.46
N ILE A 241 5.28 4.11 18.44
CA ILE A 241 4.56 5.37 18.30
C ILE A 241 5.32 6.30 17.36
N SER A 242 6.62 6.51 17.57
CA SER A 242 7.46 7.36 16.71
C SER A 242 7.48 6.90 15.25
N ASN A 243 7.35 5.60 15.02
CA ASN A 243 7.31 5.01 13.68
C ASN A 243 5.88 4.87 13.13
N ASN A 244 4.85 5.39 13.80
CA ASN A 244 3.43 5.26 13.42
C ASN A 244 2.95 3.79 13.23
N THR A 245 3.58 2.82 13.89
CA THR A 245 3.22 1.40 13.80
C THR A 245 2.37 0.91 14.98
N PHE A 246 2.10 1.77 15.96
CA PHE A 246 1.31 1.42 17.14
C PHE A 246 -0.20 1.44 16.83
N ASN A 247 -0.84 0.27 16.82
CA ASN A 247 -2.26 0.15 16.48
C ASN A 247 -3.17 0.77 17.57
N GLY A 248 -4.10 1.64 17.15
CA GLY A 248 -5.09 2.26 18.03
C GLY A 248 -4.53 3.35 18.95
N ILE A 249 -3.43 4.00 18.57
CA ILE A 249 -2.77 5.04 19.37
C ILE A 249 -3.67 6.26 19.64
N GLU A 250 -4.53 6.64 18.69
CA GLU A 250 -5.49 7.75 18.81
C GLU A 250 -6.34 7.63 20.08
N LYS A 251 -6.88 6.43 20.34
CA LYS A 251 -7.73 6.18 21.51
C LYS A 251 -6.99 6.39 22.82
N TYR A 252 -5.70 6.04 22.88
CA TYR A 252 -4.89 6.26 24.08
C TYR A 252 -4.52 7.73 24.25
N TYR A 253 -4.24 8.44 23.15
CA TYR A 253 -3.96 9.88 23.21
C TYR A 253 -5.19 10.67 23.67
N GLU A 254 -6.34 10.45 23.05
CA GLU A 254 -7.60 11.09 23.45
C GLU A 254 -7.98 10.78 24.91
N ALA A 255 -7.76 9.54 25.36
CA ALA A 255 -8.02 9.16 26.74
C ALA A 255 -7.05 9.83 27.72
N LEU A 256 -5.79 10.02 27.34
CA LEU A 256 -4.81 10.77 28.14
C LEU A 256 -5.21 12.24 28.25
N VAL A 257 -5.55 12.90 27.14
CA VAL A 257 -5.99 14.31 27.13
C VAL A 257 -7.19 14.51 28.06
N LYS A 258 -8.21 13.66 27.97
CA LYS A 258 -9.41 13.73 28.83
C LYS A 258 -9.10 13.44 30.29
N LYS A 259 -8.17 12.52 30.57
CA LYS A 259 -7.74 12.23 31.93
C LYS A 259 -7.07 13.46 32.55
N GLU A 260 -6.14 14.07 31.83
CA GLU A 260 -5.47 15.30 32.27
C GLU A 260 -6.47 16.44 32.53
N GLU A 261 -7.46 16.64 31.65
CA GLU A 261 -8.52 17.64 31.84
C GLU A 261 -9.33 17.40 33.12
N LYS A 262 -9.68 16.13 33.36
CA LYS A 262 -10.36 15.72 34.59
C LYS A 262 -9.49 15.94 35.83
N ASP A 263 -8.22 15.54 35.78
CA ASP A 263 -7.28 15.68 36.89
C ASP A 263 -7.06 17.18 37.23
N MET A 264 -7.01 18.06 36.22
CA MET A 264 -6.98 19.52 36.41
C MET A 264 -8.24 20.03 37.13
N LEU A 265 -9.43 19.60 36.69
CA LEU A 265 -10.69 20.00 37.29
C LEU A 265 -10.78 19.55 38.77
N GLU A 266 -10.43 18.30 39.06
CA GLU A 266 -10.43 17.75 40.42
C GLU A 266 -9.43 18.50 41.32
N THR A 267 -8.23 18.78 40.82
CA THR A 267 -7.20 19.54 41.55
C THR A 267 -7.69 20.94 41.91
N LEU A 268 -8.37 21.62 40.98
CA LEU A 268 -8.93 22.95 41.23
C LEU A 268 -10.10 22.90 42.23
N ILE A 269 -10.98 21.90 42.14
CA ILE A 269 -12.08 21.72 43.11
C ILE A 269 -11.53 21.61 44.53
N VAL A 270 -10.60 20.69 44.75
CA VAL A 270 -9.98 20.48 46.07
C VAL A 270 -9.30 21.76 46.56
N SER A 271 -8.55 22.42 45.68
CA SER A 271 -7.84 23.66 46.02
C SER A 271 -8.79 24.80 46.42
N LEU A 272 -9.92 24.94 45.74
CA LEU A 272 -10.92 25.97 46.05
C LEU A 272 -11.69 25.63 47.32
N GLU A 273 -12.03 24.36 47.56
CA GLU A 273 -12.70 23.92 48.79
C GLU A 273 -11.85 24.17 50.05
N GLU A 274 -10.54 23.98 49.95
CA GLU A 274 -9.61 24.14 51.07
C GLU A 274 -9.17 25.59 51.28
N ASN A 275 -8.82 26.30 50.20
CA ASN A 275 -8.16 27.61 50.30
C ASN A 275 -9.11 28.79 50.03
N GLU A 276 -10.22 28.58 49.33
CA GLU A 276 -11.14 29.64 48.87
C GLU A 276 -12.61 29.29 49.15
N LYS A 277 -12.86 28.67 50.29
CA LYS A 277 -14.18 28.12 50.65
C LYS A 277 -15.32 29.14 50.65
N GLU A 278 -15.00 30.43 50.83
CA GLU A 278 -15.97 31.51 50.88
C GLU A 278 -15.52 32.75 50.09
N THR A 279 -16.51 33.48 49.56
CA THR A 279 -16.31 34.75 48.87
C THR A 279 -17.41 35.75 49.24
N PHE A 280 -17.16 37.04 49.02
CA PHE A 280 -18.09 38.12 49.39
C PHE A 280 -18.76 38.74 48.16
N TYR A 281 -20.10 38.80 48.17
CA TYR A 281 -20.90 39.39 47.09
C TYR A 281 -22.11 40.14 47.62
N GLN A 282 -22.25 41.42 47.25
CA GLN A 282 -23.39 42.28 47.62
C GLN A 282 -23.80 42.17 49.10
N LYS A 283 -22.82 42.25 50.01
CA LYS A 283 -22.99 42.13 51.46
C LYS A 283 -23.34 40.73 52.00
N ASN A 284 -23.29 39.70 51.16
CA ASN A 284 -23.51 38.30 51.54
C ASN A 284 -22.21 37.49 51.43
N ILE A 285 -22.06 36.50 52.32
CA ILE A 285 -21.03 35.47 52.21
C ILE A 285 -21.60 34.32 51.37
N LEU A 286 -20.90 33.98 50.29
CA LEU A 286 -21.21 32.83 49.43
C LEU A 286 -20.15 31.74 49.66
N TYR A 287 -20.57 30.49 49.60
CA TYR A 287 -19.72 29.31 49.81
C TYR A 287 -19.51 28.57 48.51
N PHE A 288 -18.30 28.06 48.29
CA PHE A 288 -17.98 27.27 47.11
C PHE A 288 -18.92 26.06 47.02
N LYS A 289 -19.43 25.80 45.82
CA LYS A 289 -20.40 24.73 45.56
C LYS A 289 -19.87 23.74 44.54
N ASP A 290 -19.48 24.23 43.37
CA ASP A 290 -18.99 23.41 42.26
C ASP A 290 -18.08 24.21 41.33
N LEU A 291 -17.36 23.49 40.49
CA LEU A 291 -16.51 24.01 39.42
C LEU A 291 -16.91 23.27 38.13
N ILE A 292 -17.17 24.02 37.07
CA ILE A 292 -17.42 23.47 35.75
C ILE A 292 -16.36 23.95 34.76
N PHE A 293 -16.04 23.11 33.78
CA PHE A 293 -15.21 23.47 32.66
C PHE A 293 -16.07 23.61 31.41
N THR A 294 -16.08 24.80 30.81
CA THR A 294 -16.89 25.12 29.62
C THR A 294 -16.21 26.19 28.79
N ASN A 295 -16.31 26.11 27.45
CA ASN A 295 -15.70 27.09 26.54
C ASN A 295 -14.21 27.35 26.82
N ASN A 296 -13.46 26.30 27.18
CA ASN A 296 -12.06 26.35 27.57
C ASN A 296 -11.75 27.21 28.81
N ILE A 297 -12.75 27.49 29.66
CA ILE A 297 -12.58 28.21 30.92
C ILE A 297 -13.14 27.44 32.12
N PHE A 298 -12.56 27.68 33.30
CA PHE A 298 -13.05 27.14 34.56
C PHE A 298 -13.95 28.16 35.28
N LEU A 299 -15.17 27.75 35.61
CA LEU A 299 -16.20 28.57 36.26
C LEU A 299 -16.57 27.98 37.62
N ALA A 300 -16.23 28.70 38.69
CA ALA A 300 -16.59 28.32 40.04
C ALA A 300 -17.92 28.93 40.45
N THR A 301 -18.85 28.10 40.92
CA THR A 301 -20.13 28.55 41.47
C THR A 301 -20.03 28.68 42.98
N TYR A 302 -20.46 29.84 43.48
CA TYR A 302 -20.60 30.10 44.90
C TYR A 302 -22.06 30.37 45.24
N GLN A 303 -22.54 29.80 46.35
CA GLN A 303 -23.93 29.89 46.77
C GLN A 303 -24.07 30.33 48.23
N SER A 304 -25.05 31.17 48.53
CA SER A 304 -25.39 31.55 49.91
C SER A 304 -25.95 30.36 50.69
N LYS A 305 -25.82 30.37 52.03
CA LYS A 305 -26.34 29.30 52.90
C LYS A 305 -27.85 29.08 52.75
N ASP A 306 -28.60 30.15 52.52
CA ASP A 306 -30.05 30.10 52.30
C ASP A 306 -30.45 29.71 50.86
N LYS A 307 -29.46 29.42 50.01
CA LYS A 307 -29.58 29.00 48.61
C LYS A 307 -30.23 30.02 47.66
N LYS A 308 -30.50 31.25 48.13
CA LYS A 308 -31.19 32.28 47.34
C LYS A 308 -30.29 33.01 46.35
N ILE A 309 -28.99 33.08 46.64
CA ILE A 309 -28.01 33.78 45.79
C ILE A 309 -26.98 32.76 45.31
N SER A 310 -26.83 32.67 43.99
CA SER A 310 -25.81 31.84 43.33
C SER A 310 -25.07 32.70 42.32
N LYS A 311 -23.74 32.65 42.33
CA LYS A 311 -22.92 33.43 41.40
C LYS A 311 -21.73 32.63 40.90
N GLU A 312 -21.50 32.73 39.59
CA GLU A 312 -20.36 32.13 38.91
C GLU A 312 -19.20 33.13 38.82
N TYR A 313 -17.99 32.63 39.05
CA TYR A 313 -16.74 33.36 38.96
C TYR A 313 -15.77 32.61 38.05
N ILE A 314 -15.20 33.33 37.09
CA ILE A 314 -14.12 32.79 36.24
C ILE A 314 -12.87 32.63 37.11
N ILE A 315 -12.27 31.44 37.09
CA ILE A 315 -10.96 31.23 37.70
C ILE A 315 -9.91 31.98 36.86
N SER A 316 -9.13 32.85 37.51
CA SER A 316 -8.10 33.62 36.82
C SER A 316 -6.90 32.75 36.42
N ASP A 317 -6.19 33.18 35.38
CA ASP A 317 -4.93 32.55 34.94
C ASP A 317 -3.88 32.46 36.06
N GLU A 318 -3.83 33.45 36.95
CA GLU A 318 -2.96 33.43 38.13
C GLU A 318 -3.28 32.26 39.07
N LYS A 319 -4.57 31.99 39.30
CA LYS A 319 -5.01 30.86 40.13
C LYS A 319 -4.76 29.53 39.45
N ILE A 320 -4.99 29.45 38.13
CA ILE A 320 -4.64 28.28 37.33
C ILE A 320 -3.14 27.94 37.50
N LYS A 321 -2.27 28.94 37.34
CA LYS A 321 -0.81 28.77 37.50
C LYS A 321 -0.38 28.48 38.95
N TYR A 322 -1.17 28.88 39.94
CA TYR A 322 -0.89 28.63 41.34
C TYR A 322 -1.28 27.22 41.78
N TYR A 323 -2.45 26.74 41.38
CA TYR A 323 -2.99 25.45 41.83
C TYR A 323 -2.63 24.28 40.92
N LEU A 324 -2.44 24.50 39.61
CA LEU A 324 -2.09 23.43 38.67
C LEU A 324 -0.58 23.34 38.43
N HIS A 325 -0.13 22.18 37.97
CA HIS A 325 1.22 22.03 37.46
C HIS A 325 1.49 22.97 36.27
N SER A 326 2.77 23.23 36.01
CA SER A 326 3.19 23.96 34.80
C SER A 326 2.62 23.31 33.54
N SER A 327 2.24 24.13 32.55
CA SER A 327 1.63 23.66 31.30
C SER A 327 2.48 22.61 30.56
N TYR A 328 3.80 22.60 30.78
CA TYR A 328 4.73 21.60 30.22
C TYR A 328 4.42 20.15 30.63
N PHE A 329 3.80 19.93 31.78
CA PHE A 329 3.49 18.59 32.27
C PHE A 329 2.37 17.91 31.49
N TYR A 330 1.51 18.68 30.83
CA TYR A 330 0.34 18.17 30.11
C TYR A 330 0.63 17.90 28.64
N THR A 331 -0.20 17.08 28.00
CA THR A 331 -0.20 16.91 26.54
C THR A 331 -0.21 18.25 25.80
N LYS A 332 0.31 18.29 24.57
CA LYS A 332 0.32 19.49 23.73
C LYS A 332 -1.03 20.20 23.70
N GLN A 333 -2.12 19.43 23.56
CA GLN A 333 -3.47 19.98 23.52
C GLN A 333 -3.86 20.71 24.82
N ASN A 334 -3.62 20.11 25.99
CA ASN A 334 -3.92 20.74 27.28
C ASN A 334 -2.92 21.85 27.64
N LYS A 335 -1.67 21.73 27.18
CA LYS A 335 -0.67 22.79 27.28
C LYS A 335 -1.12 24.04 26.51
N GLU A 336 -1.55 23.88 25.27
CA GLU A 336 -2.08 24.98 24.45
C GLU A 336 -3.33 25.60 25.07
N LEU A 337 -4.19 24.80 25.71
CA LEU A 337 -5.34 25.27 26.45
C LEU A 337 -4.95 26.20 27.61
N LEU A 338 -3.97 25.78 28.43
CA LEU A 338 -3.48 26.56 29.56
C LEU A 338 -2.69 27.80 29.12
N ASP A 339 -1.82 27.67 28.11
CA ASP A 339 -1.00 28.76 27.60
C ASP A 339 -1.87 29.87 26.98
N ASN A 340 -3.02 29.50 26.38
CA ASN A 340 -3.98 30.45 25.79
C ASN A 340 -5.15 30.82 26.73
N TYR A 341 -5.11 30.42 28.00
CA TYR A 341 -6.24 30.56 28.92
C TYR A 341 -6.70 32.02 29.09
N ASN A 342 -5.77 32.97 29.17
CA ASN A 342 -6.10 34.41 29.21
C ASN A 342 -6.89 34.87 27.98
N GLN A 343 -6.61 34.31 26.80
CA GLN A 343 -7.36 34.63 25.59
C GLN A 343 -8.75 34.00 25.65
N ALA A 344 -8.87 32.76 26.10
CA ALA A 344 -10.17 32.10 26.30
C ALA A 344 -11.08 32.89 27.27
N ILE A 345 -10.53 33.45 28.35
CA ILE A 345 -11.28 34.34 29.25
C ILE A 345 -11.81 35.58 28.50
N LYS A 346 -10.98 36.24 27.70
CA LYS A 346 -11.39 37.43 26.93
C LYS A 346 -12.48 37.10 25.93
N ASP A 347 -12.35 35.98 25.23
CA ASP A 347 -13.30 35.52 24.23
C ASP A 347 -14.66 35.21 24.88
N PHE A 348 -14.65 34.49 26.00
CA PHE A 348 -15.86 34.21 26.78
C PHE A 348 -16.55 35.49 27.26
N GLN A 349 -15.81 36.44 27.82
CA GLN A 349 -16.36 37.74 28.23
C GLN A 349 -16.92 38.55 27.04
N GLY A 350 -16.31 38.44 25.86
CA GLY A 350 -16.79 39.05 24.62
C GLY A 350 -18.13 38.47 24.15
N MET A 351 -18.33 37.16 24.28
CA MET A 351 -19.61 36.51 23.95
C MET A 351 -20.76 37.04 24.80
N PHE A 352 -20.54 37.24 26.10
CA PHE A 352 -21.57 37.79 27.00
C PHE A 352 -21.94 39.25 26.67
N LYS A 353 -20.97 40.07 26.26
CA LYS A 353 -21.23 41.47 25.86
C LYS A 353 -22.10 41.56 24.60
N LYS A 354 -21.80 40.77 23.57
CA LYS A 354 -22.61 40.73 22.33
C LYS A 354 -24.05 40.27 22.58
N THR A 355 -24.23 39.27 23.45
CA THR A 355 -25.55 38.75 23.80
C THR A 355 -26.41 39.77 24.57
N GLN A 356 -25.77 40.66 25.35
CA GLN A 356 -26.46 41.76 26.02
C GLN A 356 -26.83 42.91 25.06
N GLU A 357 -25.97 43.21 24.08
CA GLU A 357 -26.26 44.24 23.06
C GLU A 357 -27.42 43.83 22.13
N GLU A 358 -27.50 42.56 21.73
CA GLU A 358 -28.59 42.02 20.89
C GLU A 358 -29.94 41.88 21.61
N SER A 359 -29.93 41.76 22.94
CA SER A 359 -31.17 41.75 23.75
C SER A 359 -31.70 43.16 24.02
N THR A 360 -30.84 44.17 24.10
CA THR A 360 -31.27 45.57 24.21
C THR A 360 -31.81 46.16 22.90
N SER A 361 -31.35 45.70 21.73
CA SER A 361 -31.80 46.18 20.42
C SER A 361 -33.16 45.62 19.99
N ASN A 362 -33.61 44.50 20.56
CA ASN A 362 -34.94 43.90 20.31
C ASN A 362 -36.04 44.44 21.25
N THR A 363 -35.71 45.34 22.18
CA THR A 363 -36.67 46.03 23.07
C THR A 363 -36.74 47.54 22.84
N SER A 364 -36.17 48.03 21.73
CA SER A 364 -36.27 49.44 21.31
C SER A 364 -37.26 49.63 20.17
#